data_AF-A0A068U8S1-F1
#
_entry.id   AF-A0A068U8S1-F1
#
_cell.length_a   1.000
_cell.length_b   1.000
_cell.length_c   1.000
_cell.angle_alpha   90.00
_cell.angle_beta   90.00
_cell.angle_gamma   90.00
#
_symmetry.space_group_name_H-M   'P 1'
#
loop_
_entity.id
_entity.type
_entity.pdbx_description
1 polymer ?
#
loop_
_entity_poly.entity_id
_entity_poly.type
_entity_poly.pdbx_seq_one_letter_code
_entity_poly.pdbx_strand_id
1 'polypeptide(L)'
;MDSLNPKDGHSLFQVAQKITPNAIMYLPRNVGLLEMEQLSWLSSPPLDIEIEENTVRGKLKAITIYFGDAAITQLYLPQTLSG
;
A
#
# COMPACT_ATOMS: atom_id res chain seq x y z
N MET A 1 21.53 14.82 15.50
CA MET A 1 20.34 14.58 14.64
C MET A 1 20.66 13.32 13.88
N ASP A 2 20.16 12.18 14.33
CA ASP A 2 20.37 10.93 13.62
C ASP A 2 19.62 11.03 12.30
N SER A 3 20.35 11.06 11.19
CA SER A 3 19.76 10.90 9.87
C SER A 3 18.89 9.65 9.90
N LEU A 4 17.64 9.77 9.46
CA LEU A 4 16.77 8.63 9.17
C LEU A 4 17.45 7.80 8.09
N ASN A 5 18.32 6.87 8.49
CA ASN A 5 18.85 5.88 7.57
C ASN A 5 17.65 5.15 6.99
N PRO A 6 17.54 5.05 5.66
CA PRO A 6 16.41 4.36 5.04
C PRO A 6 16.38 2.93 5.57
N LYS A 7 15.34 2.64 6.35
CA LYS A 7 14.98 1.27 6.70
C LYS A 7 14.39 0.63 5.45
N ASP A 8 14.67 -0.65 5.24
CA ASP A 8 14.03 -1.41 4.18
C ASP A 8 12.49 -1.36 4.37
N GLY A 9 11.76 -1.28 3.24
CA GLY A 9 10.31 -1.13 3.26
C GLY A 9 9.60 -2.28 3.98
N HIS A 10 10.19 -3.47 3.95
CA HIS A 10 9.70 -4.65 4.64
C HIS A 10 9.72 -4.48 6.17
N SER A 11 10.86 -4.10 6.76
CA SER A 11 10.96 -3.87 8.19
C SER A 11 10.03 -2.75 8.65
N LEU A 12 9.88 -1.71 7.83
CA LEU A 12 8.94 -0.62 8.12
C LEU A 12 7.49 -1.11 8.13
N PHE A 13 7.11 -1.92 7.14
CA PHE A 13 5.78 -2.53 7.08
C PHE A 13 5.51 -3.44 8.29
N GLN A 14 6.46 -4.30 8.65
CA GLN A 14 6.31 -5.17 9.84
C GLN A 14 6.15 -4.40 11.14
N VAL A 15 6.83 -3.26 11.28
CA VAL A 15 6.66 -2.38 12.45
C VAL A 15 5.29 -1.71 12.41
N ALA A 16 4.87 -1.19 11.25
CA ALA A 16 3.55 -0.57 11.10
C ALA A 16 2.41 -1.55 11.42
N GLN A 17 2.53 -2.80 10.97
CA GLN A 17 1.57 -3.88 11.22
C GLN A 17 1.41 -4.23 12.71
N LYS A 18 2.42 -3.98 13.54
CA LYS A 18 2.31 -4.16 15.01
C LYS A 18 1.46 -3.06 15.66
N ILE A 19 1.28 -1.94 14.97
CA ILE A 19 0.52 -0.79 15.47
C ILE A 19 -0.91 -0.86 14.93
N THR A 20 -1.08 -1.11 13.63
CA THR A 20 -2.38 -1.12 12.95
C THR A 20 -2.33 -1.97 11.67
N PRO A 21 -3.41 -2.71 11.33
CA PRO A 21 -3.55 -3.34 10.02
C PRO A 21 -3.81 -2.31 8.90
N ASN A 22 -4.28 -1.12 9.27
CA ASN A 22 -4.66 -0.05 8.34
C ASN A 22 -3.48 0.90 8.15
N ALA A 23 -2.72 0.69 7.08
CA ALA A 23 -1.53 1.47 6.75
C ALA A 23 -1.58 1.97 5.30
N ILE A 24 -0.87 3.06 5.02
CA ILE A 24 -0.70 3.61 3.68
C ILE A 24 0.78 3.85 3.44
N MET A 25 1.33 3.25 2.38
CA MET A 25 2.74 3.39 2.02
C MET A 25 2.89 4.04 0.65
N TYR A 26 3.54 5.20 0.60
CA TYR A 26 3.95 5.86 -0.64
C TYR A 26 5.36 5.41 -1.02
N LEU A 27 5.50 4.76 -2.17
CA LEU A 27 6.72 4.08 -2.58
C LEU A 27 7.16 4.54 -3.98
N PRO A 28 8.48 4.67 -4.22
CA PRO A 28 8.97 5.02 -5.55
C PRO A 28 8.70 3.87 -6.54
N ARG A 29 8.56 4.20 -7.83
CA ARG A 29 8.20 3.25 -8.91
C ARG A 29 9.12 2.02 -9.07
N ASN A 30 10.28 2.02 -8.43
CA ASN A 30 11.28 0.95 -8.53
C ASN A 30 11.15 -0.10 -7.42
N VAL A 31 10.11 -0.02 -6.58
CA VAL A 31 9.83 -1.06 -5.58
C VAL A 31 9.20 -2.28 -6.25
N GLY A 32 9.64 -3.48 -5.85
CA GLY A 32 9.09 -4.75 -6.31
C GLY A 32 7.68 -4.98 -5.75
N LEU A 33 6.66 -4.72 -6.57
CA LEU A 33 5.24 -4.94 -6.21
C LEU A 33 4.96 -6.36 -5.69
N LEU A 34 5.61 -7.36 -6.29
CA LEU A 34 5.48 -8.76 -5.90
C LEU A 34 5.88 -9.02 -4.44
N GLU A 35 6.87 -8.30 -3.93
CA GLU A 35 7.31 -8.43 -2.53
C GLU A 35 6.25 -7.89 -1.57
N MET A 36 5.53 -6.84 -1.97
CA MET A 36 4.48 -6.22 -1.14
C MET A 36 3.19 -7.05 -1.13
N GLU A 37 2.82 -7.64 -2.27
CA GLU A 37 1.73 -8.61 -2.35
C GLU A 37 2.00 -9.83 -1.46
N GLN A 38 3.21 -10.38 -1.51
CA GLN A 38 3.59 -11.50 -0.64
C GLN A 38 3.49 -11.13 0.85
N LEU A 39 3.82 -9.89 1.21
CA LEU A 39 3.74 -9.43 2.60
C LEU A 39 2.30 -9.31 3.11
N SER A 40 1.36 -8.86 2.28
CA SER A 40 -0.04 -8.82 2.68
C SER A 40 -0.61 -10.22 2.89
N TRP A 41 -0.25 -11.17 2.04
CA TRP A 41 -0.62 -12.58 2.17
C TRP A 41 -0.03 -13.26 3.41
N LEU A 42 1.21 -12.92 3.79
CA LEU A 42 1.88 -13.46 4.97
C LEU A 42 1.45 -12.76 6.28
N SER A 43 0.63 -11.71 6.19
CA SER A 43 0.02 -11.07 7.35
C SER A 43 -0.96 -12.01 8.03
N SER A 44 -1.18 -11.85 9.34
CA SER A 44 -2.16 -12.65 10.08
C SER A 44 -3.13 -11.71 10.83
N PRO A 45 -4.39 -11.60 10.37
CA PRO A 45 -4.95 -12.22 9.16
C PRO A 45 -4.36 -11.64 7.86
N PRO A 46 -4.50 -12.33 6.71
CA PRO A 46 -4.13 -11.75 5.41
C PRO A 46 -4.83 -10.41 5.21
N LEU A 47 -4.10 -9.43 4.67
CA LEU A 47 -4.64 -8.10 4.44
C LEU A 47 -5.03 -7.89 2.99
N ASP A 48 -6.20 -7.28 2.81
CA ASP A 48 -6.57 -6.67 1.54
C ASP A 48 -5.62 -5.51 1.23
N ILE A 49 -5.29 -5.37 -0.05
CA ILE A 49 -4.45 -4.28 -0.54
C ILE A 49 -5.05 -3.64 -1.77
N GLU A 50 -4.82 -2.34 -1.91
CA GLU A 50 -5.10 -1.57 -3.12
C GLU A 50 -3.84 -0.82 -3.54
N ILE A 51 -3.55 -0.83 -4.85
CA ILE A 51 -2.37 -0.19 -5.42
C ILE A 51 -2.83 0.93 -6.33
N GLU A 52 -2.44 2.16 -6.00
CA GLU A 52 -2.70 3.35 -6.80
C GLU A 52 -1.41 3.80 -7.51
N GLU A 53 -1.44 3.83 -8.83
CA GLU A 53 -0.34 4.35 -9.64
C GLU A 53 -0.30 5.87 -9.64
N ASN A 54 0.84 6.42 -9.21
CA ASN A 54 1.07 7.86 -9.19
C ASN A 54 1.87 8.29 -10.43
N THR A 55 1.16 8.84 -11.40
CA THR A 55 1.69 9.21 -12.72
C THR A 55 1.76 10.72 -12.91
N VAL A 56 2.92 11.22 -13.36
CA VAL A 56 3.13 12.64 -13.70
C VAL A 56 3.50 12.75 -15.16
N ARG A 57 2.64 13.42 -15.95
CA ARG A 57 2.81 13.60 -17.41
C ARG A 57 2.98 12.27 -18.16
N GLY A 58 2.16 11.28 -17.83
CA GLY A 58 2.20 9.95 -18.45
C GLY A 58 3.39 9.08 -18.02
N LYS A 59 4.24 9.54 -17.10
CA LYS A 59 5.33 8.75 -16.53
C LYS A 59 5.02 8.36 -15.09
N LEU A 60 5.00 7.05 -14.82
CA LEU A 60 4.91 6.51 -13.47
C LEU A 60 6.07 7.06 -12.62
N LYS A 61 5.74 7.59 -11.44
CA LYS A 61 6.72 8.14 -10.49
C LYS A 61 6.78 7.32 -9.22
N ALA A 62 5.62 6.89 -8.75
CA ALA A 62 5.43 6.22 -7.49
C ALA A 62 4.19 5.32 -7.55
N ILE A 63 4.00 4.55 -6.51
CA ILE A 63 2.80 3.80 -6.20
C ILE A 63 2.40 4.16 -4.77
N THR A 64 1.10 4.16 -4.48
CA THR A 64 0.58 4.21 -3.11
C THR A 64 -0.09 2.88 -2.84
N ILE A 65 0.31 2.20 -1.76
CA ILE A 65 -0.29 0.94 -1.35
C ILE A 65 -1.11 1.20 -0.10
N TYR A 66 -2.39 0.87 -0.16
CA TYR A 66 -3.32 0.90 0.96
C TYR A 66 -3.47 -0.52 1.50
N PHE A 67 -3.48 -0.68 2.83
CA PHE A 67 -3.59 -1.97 3.51
C PHE A 67 -4.80 -1.99 4.44
N GLY A 68 -5.46 -3.15 4.55
CA GLY A 68 -6.62 -3.35 5.44
C GLY A 68 -7.83 -2.57 4.97
N ASP A 69 -8.57 -1.95 5.91
CA ASP A 69 -9.77 -1.14 5.60
C ASP A 69 -9.45 0.12 4.80
N ALA A 70 -8.17 0.52 4.75
CA ALA A 70 -7.74 1.63 3.90
C ALA A 70 -7.74 1.25 2.41
N ALA A 71 -7.67 -0.05 2.08
CA ALA A 71 -7.89 -0.53 0.73
C ALA A 71 -9.39 -0.41 0.42
N ILE A 72 -9.76 0.51 -0.46
CA ILE A 72 -11.14 0.62 -0.93
C ILE A 72 -11.36 -0.56 -1.87
N THR A 73 -11.99 -1.62 -1.35
CA THR A 73 -12.51 -2.64 -2.24
C THR A 73 -13.58 -1.99 -3.11
N GLN A 74 -13.40 -1.99 -4.43
CA GLN A 74 -14.38 -1.52 -5.41
C GLN A 74 -15.78 -2.16 -5.27
N LEU A 75 -15.90 -3.17 -4.41
CA LEU A 75 -17.15 -3.84 -3.99
C LEU A 75 -18.07 -2.98 -3.10
N TYR A 76 -17.64 -1.81 -2.60
CA TYR A 76 -18.48 -0.90 -1.79
C TYR A 76 -18.92 0.40 -2.48
N LEU A 77 -18.64 0.59 -3.79
CA LEU A 77 -19.30 1.67 -4.52
C LEU A 77 -20.78 1.29 -4.74
N PRO A 78 -21.76 2.03 -4.19
CA PRO A 78 -23.14 1.82 -4.54
C PRO A 78 -23.28 2.07 -6.04
N GLN A 79 -23.78 1.08 -6.78
CA GLN A 79 -24.13 1.26 -8.19
C GLN A 79 -25.36 2.15 -8.34
N THR A 80 -25.20 3.45 -8.12
CA THR A 80 -26.15 4.50 -8.51
C THR A 80 -25.30 5.76 -8.59
N LEU A 81 -24.98 6.29 -9.77
CA LEU A 81 -25.84 7.23 -10.48
C LEU A 81 -25.62 7.09 -12.00
N SER A 82 -26.53 6.35 -12.65
CA SER A 82 -26.85 6.48 -14.06
C SER A 82 -28.31 6.90 -14.12
N GLY A 83 -28.55 8.20 -14.18
CA GLY A 83 -29.86 8.83 -14.36
C GLY A 83 -29.68 10.18 -15.01
#